data_AF-A0A7G5GUY4-F1
#
_entry.id   AF-A0A7G5GUY4-F1
#
_cell.length_a   1.000
_cell.length_b   1.000
_cell.length_c   1.000
_cell.angle_alpha   90.00
_cell.angle_beta   90.00
_cell.angle_gamma   90.00
#
_symmetry.space_group_name_H-M   'P 1'
#
loop_
_entity.id
_entity.type
_entity.pdbx_description
1 polymer ?
#
loop_
_entity_poly.entity_id
_entity_poly.type
_entity_poly.pdbx_seq_one_letter_code
_entity_poly.pdbx_strand_id
1 'polypeptide(L)' 'MMPEQDSVITEISATLEQIRRANQMLAYHRQFKEVDENAIQNFERLKADFIKQLAELMKEMQIDADFHTSP' A
#
# COMPACT_ATOMS: atom_id res chain seq x y z
N MET A 1 5.68 6.38 -29.02
CA MET A 1 4.78 6.22 -27.85
C MET A 1 5.68 5.89 -26.67
N MET A 2 5.54 6.60 -25.54
CA MET A 2 6.45 6.54 -24.39
C MET A 2 6.18 5.26 -23.57
N PRO A 3 6.98 4.19 -23.71
CA PRO A 3 6.69 2.89 -23.09
C PRO A 3 6.84 2.91 -21.56
N GLU A 4 7.62 3.86 -21.05
CA GLU A 4 7.99 3.95 -19.63
C GLU A 4 6.84 4.49 -18.76
N GLN A 5 6.05 5.45 -19.25
CA GLN A 5 4.92 6.00 -18.48
C GLN A 5 3.81 4.96 -18.26
N ASP A 6 3.54 4.11 -19.25
CA ASP A 6 2.57 3.02 -19.13
C ASP A 6 3.03 1.96 -18.10
N SER A 7 4.36 1.76 -17.97
CA SER A 7 4.93 0.86 -16.95
C SER A 7 4.71 1.41 -15.53
N VAL A 8 5.04 2.68 -15.30
CA VAL A 8 4.87 3.32 -13.98
C VAL A 8 3.40 3.34 -13.55
N ILE A 9 2.46 3.63 -14.46
CA ILE A 9 1.02 3.59 -14.17
C ILE A 9 0.57 2.17 -13.78
N THR A 10 1.09 1.15 -14.46
CA THR A 10 0.80 -0.26 -14.15
C THR A 10 1.32 -0.62 -12.76
N GLU A 11 2.53 -0.18 -12.41
CA GLU A 11 3.14 -0.41 -11.09
C GLU A 11 2.42 0.34 -9.96
N ILE A 12 1.98 1.58 -10.20
CA ILE A 12 1.13 2.33 -9.27
C ILE A 12 -0.16 1.57 -9.00
N SER A 13 -0.83 1.10 -10.06
CA SER A 13 -2.08 0.35 -9.95
C SER A 13 -1.89 -0.95 -9.17
N ALA A 14 -0.81 -1.68 -9.43
CA ALA A 14 -0.47 -2.89 -8.70
C ALA A 14 -0.17 -2.61 -7.21
N THR A 15 0.58 -1.55 -6.92
CA THR A 15 0.93 -1.15 -5.55
C THR A 15 -0.31 -0.75 -4.75
N LEU A 16 -1.22 0.01 -5.36
CA LEU A 16 -2.51 0.37 -4.75
C LEU A 16 -3.36 -0.86 -4.40
N GLU A 17 -3.38 -1.86 -5.28
CA GLU A 17 -4.07 -3.14 -5.02
C GLU A 17 -3.45 -3.90 -3.84
N GLN A 18 -2.13 -3.88 -3.69
CA GLN A 18 -1.47 -4.49 -2.53
C GLN A 18 -1.79 -3.76 -1.22
N ILE A 19 -1.83 -2.43 -1.23
CA ILE A 19 -2.27 -1.62 -0.07
C ILE A 19 -3.71 -1.98 0.30
N ARG A 20 -4.61 -2.09 -0.69
CA ARG A 20 -6.00 -2.50 -0.48
C ARG A 20 -6.10 -3.87 0.19
N ARG A 21 -5.32 -4.85 -0.28
CA ARG A 21 -5.28 -6.19 0.31
C ARG A 21 -4.73 -6.19 1.73
N ALA A 22 -3.66 -5.45 2.01
CA ALA A 22 -3.12 -5.33 3.37
C ALA A 22 -4.17 -4.74 4.32
N ASN A 23 -4.90 -3.71 3.90
CA ASN A 23 -6.01 -3.13 4.68
C ASN A 23 -7.15 -4.14 4.93
N GLN A 24 -7.51 -4.95 3.93
CA GLN A 24 -8.51 -6.01 4.09
C GLN A 24 -8.08 -7.06 5.12
N MET A 25 -6.82 -7.48 5.08
CA MET A 25 -6.28 -8.44 6.04
C MET A 25 -6.24 -7.86 7.45
N LEU A 26 -5.85 -6.59 7.61
CA LEU A 26 -5.91 -5.89 8.90
C LEU A 26 -7.33 -5.85 9.45
N ALA A 27 -8.31 -5.48 8.63
CA ALA A 27 -9.70 -5.45 9.03
C ALA A 27 -10.20 -6.85 9.43
N TYR A 28 -9.83 -7.88 8.67
CA TYR A 28 -10.15 -9.27 8.98
C TYR A 28 -9.56 -9.73 10.31
N HIS A 29 -8.26 -9.49 10.55
CA HIS A 29 -7.59 -9.90 11.78
C HIS A 29 -8.06 -9.12 13.02
N ARG A 30 -8.49 -7.86 12.86
CA ARG A 30 -9.07 -7.05 13.95
C ARG A 30 -10.49 -7.47 14.36
N GLN A 31 -11.18 -8.29 13.54
CA GLN A 31 -12.54 -8.76 13.85
C GLN A 31 -12.58 -9.99 14.77
N PHE A 32 -11.46 -10.66 15.00
CA PHE A 32 -11.41 -11.84 15.87
C PHE A 32 -11.53 -11.45 17.35
N LYS A 33 -12.19 -12.32 18.13
CA LYS A 33 -12.34 -12.14 19.58
C LYS A 33 -11.00 -12.19 20.31
N GLU A 34 -10.06 -12.97 19.80
CA GLU A 34 -8.66 -13.00 20.22
C GLU A 34 -7.84 -12.55 19.01
N VAL A 35 -7.17 -11.42 19.16
CA VAL A 35 -6.48 -10.75 18.07
C VAL A 35 -5.08 -11.34 17.93
N ASP A 36 -4.72 -11.76 16.72
CA ASP A 36 -3.34 -12.10 16.39
C ASP A 36 -2.54 -10.80 16.17
N GLU A 37 -1.97 -10.28 17.25
CA GLU A 37 -1.19 -9.03 17.23
C GLU A 37 0.02 -9.12 16.30
N ASN A 38 0.65 -10.30 16.18
CA ASN A 38 1.78 -10.50 15.28
C ASN A 38 1.33 -10.39 13.82
N ALA A 39 0.20 -10.99 13.45
CA ALA A 39 -0.37 -10.85 12.13
C ALA A 39 -0.69 -9.37 11.81
N ILE A 40 -1.32 -8.65 12.76
CA ILE A 40 -1.61 -7.23 12.58
C ILE A 40 -0.34 -6.41 12.35
N GLN A 41 0.66 -6.54 13.21
CA GLN A 41 1.92 -5.80 13.07
C GLN A 41 2.60 -6.09 11.73
N ASN A 42 2.57 -7.36 11.28
CA ASN A 42 3.12 -7.75 9.99
C ASN A 42 2.39 -7.07 8.83
N PHE A 43 1.05 -7.04 8.85
CA PHE A 43 0.26 -6.38 7.80
C PHE A 43 0.36 -4.85 7.86
N GLU A 44 0.52 -4.26 9.04
CA GLU A 44 0.77 -2.81 9.19
C GLU A 44 2.12 -2.41 8.60
N ARG A 45 3.17 -3.19 8.87
CA ARG A 45 4.49 -2.99 8.25
C ARG A 45 4.43 -3.15 6.74
N LEU A 46 3.79 -4.21 6.26
CA LEU A 46 3.63 -4.47 4.83
C LEU A 46 2.87 -3.33 4.13
N LYS A 47 1.80 -2.81 4.75
CA LYS A 47 1.08 -1.63 4.26
C LYS A 47 2.00 -0.42 4.16
N ALA A 48 2.82 -0.15 5.19
CA ALA A 48 3.75 0.97 5.20
C ALA A 48 4.81 0.86 4.08
N ASP A 49 5.33 -0.34 3.83
CA ASP A 49 6.29 -0.60 2.76
C ASP A 49 5.68 -0.29 1.37
N PHE A 50 4.44 -0.73 1.12
CA PHE A 50 3.76 -0.42 -0.14
C PHE A 50 3.42 1.07 -0.29
N ILE A 51 3.07 1.77 0.79
CA ILE A 51 2.85 3.23 0.73
C ILE A 51 4.15 3.95 0.37
N LYS A 52 5.28 3.52 0.92
CA LYS A 52 6.58 4.08 0.57
C LYS A 52 6.91 3.84 -0.91
N GLN A 53 6.69 2.62 -1.41
CA GLN A 53 6.86 2.30 -2.83
C GLN A 53 5.97 3.18 -3.72
N LEU A 54 4.70 3.36 -3.33
CA LEU A 54 3.78 4.22 -4.06
C LEU A 54 4.26 5.68 -4.09
N ALA A 55 4.79 6.19 -2.98
CA ALA A 55 5.34 7.55 -2.91
C ALA A 55 6.54 7.73 -3.86
N GLU A 56 7.39 6.71 -4.00
CA GLU A 56 8.52 6.72 -4.93
C GLU A 56 8.02 6.76 -6.39
N LEU A 57 7.06 5.90 -6.76
CA LEU A 57 6.46 5.88 -8.10
C LEU A 57 5.74 7.19 -8.46
N MET A 58 5.04 7.81 -7.51
CA MET A 58 4.36 9.09 -7.74
C MET A 58 5.36 10.23 -7.96
N LYS A 59 6.52 10.21 -7.28
CA LYS A 59 7.59 11.17 -7.50
C LYS A 59 8.21 11.06 -8.90
N GLU A 60 8.33 9.85 -9.45
CA GLU A 60 8.79 9.65 -10.84
C GLU A 60 7.85 10.33 -11.84
N MET A 61 6.55 10.37 -11.54
CA MET A 61 5.55 11.09 -12.32
C MET A 61 5.46 12.59 -12.00
N GLN A 62 6.34 13.11 -11.13
CA GLN A 62 6.30 14.49 -10.62
C GLN A 62 4.96 14.83 -9.94
N ILE A 63 4.30 13.84 -9.35
CA ILE A 63 3.08 14.02 -8.56
C ILE A 63 3.48 14.09 -7.09
N ASP A 64 3.19 15.23 -6.46
CA ASP A 64 3.36 15.37 -5.03
C ASP A 64 2.11 14.80 -4.33
N ALA A 65 2.29 13.65 -3.68
CA ALA A 65 1.22 12.91 -3.03
C ALA A 65 1.43 12.92 -1.51
N ASP A 66 0.40 13.36 -0.78
CA ASP A 66 0.38 13.29 0.68
C ASP A 66 -0.35 12.01 1.13
N PHE A 67 0.37 11.16 1.86
CA PHE A 67 -0.15 9.88 2.32
C PHE A 67 -0.46 9.93 3.81
N HIS A 68 -1.75 9.88 4.16
CA HIS A 68 -2.19 9.79 5.54
C HIS A 68 -2.51 8.35 5.92
N THR A 69 -1.71 7.77 6.82
CA THR A 69 -2.03 6.49 7.44
C THR A 69 -2.82 6.74 8.72
N SER A 70 -4.13 6.50 8.69
CA SER A 70 -4.91 6.46 9.94
C SER A 70 -4.60 5.17 10.72
N PRO A 71 -4.52 5.22 12.07
CA PRO A 71 -4.39 4.05 12.95
C PRO A 71 -5.54 3.04 12.85
#